data_AF-A0A660XTN3-F1
#
_entry.id   AF-A0A660XTN3-F1
#
_cell.length_a   1.000
_cell.length_b   1.000
_cell.length_c   1.000
_cell.angle_alpha   90.00
_cell.angle_beta   90.00
_cell.angle_gamma   90.00
#
_symmetry.space_group_name_H-M   'P 1'
#
loop_
_entity.id
_entity.type
_entity.pdbx_description
1 polymer ?
#
loop_
_entity_poly.entity_id
_entity_poly.type
_entity_poly.pdbx_seq_one_letter_code
_entity_poly.pdbx_strand_id
1 'polypeptide(L)' 'MFELARRIKSLPPYLFADIDRRKAEAEARGVDVIDLGVG' A
#
# COMPACT_ATOMS: atom_id res chain seq x y z
N MET A 1 0.04 -6.27 27.11
CA MET A 1 -0.28 -6.43 25.67
C MET A 1 -1.23 -5.30 25.30
N PHE A 2 -0.91 -4.49 24.29
CA PHE A 2 -1.76 -3.36 23.90
C PHE A 2 -2.90 -3.86 23.02
N GLU A 3 -4.10 -3.37 23.26
CA GLU A 3 -5.27 -3.70 22.44
C GLU A 3 -5.52 -2.61 21.40
N LEU A 4 -5.72 -3.00 20.14
CA LEU A 4 -6.04 -2.08 19.05
C LEU A 4 -7.46 -1.49 19.24
N ALA A 5 -7.62 -0.22 18.93
CA ALA A 5 -8.92 0.44 18.97
C ALA A 5 -9.92 -0.21 17.99
N ARG A 6 -11.20 -0.27 18.37
CA ARG A 6 -12.27 -0.88 17.55
C ARG A 6 -12.32 -0.36 16.11
N ARG A 7 -12.06 0.93 15.91
CA ARG A 7 -12.05 1.58 14.58
C ARG A 7 -10.99 1.02 13.63
N ILE A 8 -9.84 0.58 14.15
CA ILE A 8 -8.76 0.00 13.33
C ILE A 8 -9.13 -1.41 12.91
N LYS A 9 -9.74 -2.17 13.83
CA LYS A 9 -10.22 -3.54 13.56
C LYS A 9 -11.34 -3.58 12.50
N SER A 10 -12.06 -2.47 12.29
CA SER A 10 -13.15 -2.36 11.31
C SER A 10 -12.74 -1.73 9.97
N LEU A 11 -11.46 -1.38 9.78
CA LEU A 11 -11.03 -0.80 8.51
C LEU A 11 -11.15 -1.85 7.39
N PRO A 12 -11.70 -1.46 6.22
CA PRO A 12 -11.72 -2.35 5.08
C PRO A 12 -10.28 -2.59 4.56
N PRO A 13 -10.06 -3.69 3.82
CA PRO A 13 -8.77 -3.93 3.16
C PRO A 13 -8.37 -2.74 2.26
N TYR A 14 -7.08 -2.41 2.25
CA TYR A 14 -6.53 -1.40 1.35
C TYR A 14 -6.51 -1.94 -0.08
N LEU A 15 -7.37 -1.38 -0.93
CA LEU A 15 -7.62 -1.85 -2.29
C LEU A 15 -6.37 -1.88 -3.18
N PHE A 16 -5.43 -0.96 -2.96
CA PHE A 16 -4.26 -0.79 -3.81
C PHE A 16 -2.97 -1.41 -3.24
N ALA A 17 -3.08 -2.23 -2.17
CA ALA A 17 -1.93 -2.83 -1.49
C ALA A 17 -1.00 -3.59 -2.46
N ASP A 18 -1.57 -4.35 -3.39
CA ASP A 18 -0.79 -5.11 -4.37
C ASP A 18 -0.16 -4.24 -5.46
N ILE A 19 -0.78 -3.11 -5.81
CA ILE A 19 -0.24 -2.17 -6.79
C ILE A 19 0.99 -1.49 -6.19
N ASP A 20 0.87 -0.97 -4.97
CA ASP A 20 1.99 -0.33 -4.27
C ASP A 20 3.15 -1.32 -4.03
N ARG A 21 2.85 -2.58 -3.71
CA ARG A 21 3.90 -3.61 -3.59
C ARG A 21 4.65 -3.80 -4.90
N ARG A 22 3.94 -3.92 -6.03
CA ARG A 22 4.57 -4.11 -7.35
C ARG A 22 5.34 -2.88 -7.79
N LYS A 23 4.84 -1.68 -7.47
CA LYS A 23 5.52 -0.41 -7.70
C LYS A 23 6.87 -0.39 -6.98
N ALA A 24 6.86 -0.69 -5.68
CA ALA A 24 8.08 -0.77 -4.88
C ALA A 24 9.06 -1.85 -5.39
N GLU A 25 8.57 -3.01 -5.84
CA GLU A 25 9.41 -4.05 -6.44
C GLU A 25 10.04 -3.60 -7.77
N ALA A 26 9.32 -2.82 -8.59
CA ALA A 26 9.84 -2.28 -9.84
C ALA A 26 10.88 -1.19 -9.58
N GLU A 27 10.61 -0.27 -8.65
CA GLU A 27 11.54 0.77 -8.20
C GLU A 27 12.83 0.14 -7.62
N ALA A 28 12.71 -0.91 -6.80
CA ALA A 28 13.86 -1.62 -6.25
C ALA A 28 14.74 -2.30 -7.32
N ARG A 29 14.19 -2.59 -8.50
CA ARG A 29 14.94 -3.09 -9.66
C ARG A 29 15.56 -1.97 -10.50
N GLY A 30 15.41 -0.71 -10.08
CA GLY A 30 15.92 0.47 -10.79
C GLY A 30 15.05 0.88 -11.99
N VAL A 31 13.80 0.43 -12.04
CA VAL A 31 12.84 0.87 -13.06
C VAL A 31 12.34 2.26 -12.69
N ASP A 32 12.40 3.19 -13.65
CA ASP A 32 11.80 4.51 -13.51
C ASP A 32 10.27 4.40 -13.67
N VAL A 33 9.55 4.49 -12.55
CA VAL A 33 8.08 4.31 -12.52
C VAL A 33 7.38 5.65 -12.55
N ILE A 34 6.56 5.86 -13.60
CA ILE A 34 5.66 7.02 -13.69
C ILE A 34 4.31 6.63 -13.10
N ASP A 35 4.01 7.13 -11.90
CA ASP A 35 2.73 6.93 -11.21
C ASP A 35 1.74 8.04 -11.60
N LEU A 36 0.63 7.67 -12.23
CA LEU A 36 -0.48 8.55 -12.60
C LEU A 36 -1.75 8.25 -11.77
N GLY A 37 -1.66 7.34 -10.80
CA GLY A 37 -2.80 6.83 -10.04
C GLY A 37 -3.05 7.57 -8.73
N VAL A 38 -2.03 8.26 -8.19
CA VAL A 38 -2.13 9.03 -6.95
C VAL A 38 -2.20 10.52 -7.26
N GLY A 39 -3.37 11.13 -7.01
CA GLY A 39 -3.66 12.55 -7.16
C GLY A 39 -4.93 12.93 -6.41
#